data_AF-A0A183AVQ4-F1
#
_entry.id   AF-A0A183AVQ4-F1
#
_cell.length_a   1.000
_cell.length_b   1.000
_cell.length_c   1.000
_cell.angle_alpha   90.00
_cell.angle_beta   90.00
_cell.angle_gamma   90.00
#
_symmetry.space_group_name_H-M   'P 1'
#
loop_
_entity.id
_entity.type
_entity.pdbx_description
1 polymer ?
#
loop_
_entity_poly.entity_id
_entity_poly.type
_entity_poly.pdbx_seq_one_letter_code
_entity_poly.pdbx_strand_id
1 'polypeptide(L)'
;MASHLIWDLVKKNNCFLMKRGGEQFSRDPLNLKGKNCFMYSGLVHKKAIGVKPEKYGKGVVMITKRVGYDHKPAKAVVRTNLVRGRRRALQKIRNHICRQKYRRELKMLALRRASALLLNLKPTAPPAAKPKKA
;
A
#
# COMPACT_ATOMS: atom_id res chain seq x y z
N MET A 1 2.01 4.72 -22.20
CA MET A 1 1.09 3.65 -21.78
C MET A 1 -0.29 4.22 -21.50
N ALA A 2 -1.27 3.74 -22.26
CA ALA A 2 -2.68 4.05 -22.09
C ALA A 2 -3.25 3.18 -20.95
N SER A 3 -3.60 3.79 -19.82
CA SER A 3 -4.05 3.10 -18.61
C SER A 3 -5.39 2.38 -18.83
N HIS A 4 -6.31 2.97 -19.58
CA HIS A 4 -7.63 2.36 -19.83
C HIS A 4 -7.54 1.05 -20.60
N LEU A 5 -6.75 1.01 -21.67
CA LEU A 5 -6.51 -0.21 -22.45
C LEU A 5 -5.90 -1.32 -21.58
N ILE A 6 -4.87 -1.00 -20.79
CA ILE A 6 -4.25 -1.99 -19.91
C ILE A 6 -5.25 -2.50 -18.88
N TRP A 7 -6.12 -1.63 -18.35
CA TRP A 7 -7.17 -2.06 -17.43
C TRP A 7 -8.17 -3.01 -18.08
N ASP A 8 -8.62 -2.73 -19.29
CA ASP A 8 -9.57 -3.60 -19.98
C ASP A 8 -8.98 -4.99 -20.27
N LEU A 9 -7.68 -5.05 -20.55
CA LEU A 9 -6.95 -6.31 -20.67
C LEU A 9 -6.81 -7.03 -19.32
N VAL A 10 -6.44 -6.33 -18.25
CA VAL A 10 -5.96 -6.91 -16.98
C VAL A 10 -7.08 -7.12 -15.94
N LYS A 11 -8.25 -6.47 -16.10
CA LYS A 11 -9.32 -6.44 -15.08
C LYS A 11 -9.89 -7.82 -14.71
N LYS A 12 -9.82 -8.80 -15.62
CA LYS A 12 -10.42 -10.14 -15.45
C LYS A 12 -9.41 -11.31 -15.39
N ASN A 13 -8.16 -11.12 -15.80
CA ASN A 13 -7.21 -12.20 -16.08
C ASN A 13 -5.83 -12.05 -15.41
N ASN A 14 -5.71 -11.19 -14.39
CA ASN A 14 -4.42 -10.97 -13.72
C ASN A 14 -4.17 -11.96 -12.57
N CYS A 15 -2.90 -12.30 -12.31
CA CYS A 15 -2.51 -13.26 -11.27
C CYS A 15 -2.75 -12.75 -9.83
N PHE A 16 -2.95 -11.44 -9.65
CA PHE A 16 -3.26 -10.86 -8.35
C PHE A 16 -4.76 -10.86 -8.04
N LEU A 17 -5.61 -11.23 -9.00
CA LEU A 17 -7.05 -11.19 -8.89
C LEU A 17 -7.51 -12.32 -7.98
N MET A 18 -8.33 -11.97 -6.99
CA MET A 18 -8.95 -12.93 -6.08
C MET A 18 -10.44 -12.67 -6.04
N LYS A 19 -11.25 -13.64 -6.48
CA LYS A 19 -12.71 -13.57 -6.44
C LYS A 19 -13.19 -14.39 -5.25
N ARG A 20 -13.88 -13.77 -4.30
CA ARG A 20 -14.41 -14.45 -3.11
C ARG A 20 -15.65 -13.73 -2.60
N GLY A 21 -16.73 -14.48 -2.33
CA GLY A 21 -17.96 -13.93 -1.75
C GLY A 21 -18.62 -12.85 -2.62
N GLY A 22 -18.64 -13.05 -3.95
CA GLY A 22 -19.21 -12.08 -4.89
C GLY A 22 -18.38 -10.81 -5.13
N GLU A 23 -17.36 -10.53 -4.31
CA GLU A 23 -16.46 -9.39 -4.49
C GLU A 23 -15.16 -9.78 -5.24
N GLN A 24 -14.56 -8.78 -5.89
CA GLN A 24 -13.26 -8.90 -6.56
C GLN A 24 -12.18 -8.12 -5.80
N PHE A 25 -11.18 -8.84 -5.31
CA PHE A 25 -10.01 -8.31 -4.62
C PHE A 25 -8.76 -8.40 -5.49
N SER A 26 -7.75 -7.63 -5.11
CA SER A 26 -6.44 -7.64 -5.76
C SER A 26 -5.34 -7.70 -4.70
N ARG A 27 -4.41 -8.63 -4.87
CA ARG A 27 -3.20 -8.81 -4.03
C ARG A 27 -2.01 -7.99 -4.50
N ASP A 28 -2.21 -7.04 -5.42
CA ASP A 28 -1.14 -6.20 -5.96
C ASP A 28 -0.40 -5.46 -4.82
N PRO A 29 0.95 -5.55 -4.73
CA PRO A 29 1.75 -4.83 -3.74
C PRO A 29 1.54 -3.31 -3.72
N LEU A 30 1.08 -2.72 -4.84
CA LEU A 30 0.88 -1.29 -5.04
C LEU A 30 -0.60 -0.86 -4.95
N ASN A 31 -1.47 -1.72 -4.41
CA ASN A 31 -2.88 -1.42 -4.16
C ASN A 31 -3.14 -1.14 -2.67
N LEU A 32 -3.63 0.07 -2.36
CA LEU A 32 -3.90 0.50 -0.98
C LEU A 32 -5.15 -0.13 -0.37
N LYS A 33 -6.19 -0.37 -1.16
CA LYS A 33 -7.49 -0.87 -0.66
C LYS A 33 -7.65 -2.38 -0.81
N GLY A 34 -6.83 -3.01 -1.66
CA GLY A 34 -6.92 -4.43 -1.97
C GLY A 34 -8.16 -4.80 -2.79
N LYS A 35 -8.90 -3.82 -3.32
CA LYS A 35 -10.05 -4.06 -4.22
C LYS A 35 -9.58 -4.04 -5.67
N ASN A 36 -10.16 -4.91 -6.51
CA ASN A 36 -9.92 -4.88 -7.94
C ASN A 36 -10.69 -3.70 -8.57
N CYS A 37 -10.05 -2.54 -8.64
CA CYS A 37 -10.64 -1.33 -9.18
C CYS A 37 -9.58 -0.53 -9.94
N PHE A 38 -9.98 0.09 -11.05
CA PHE A 38 -9.11 0.91 -11.89
C PHE A 38 -8.32 1.93 -11.07
N MET A 39 -8.98 2.66 -10.17
CA MET A 39 -8.36 3.73 -9.38
C MET A 39 -7.19 3.25 -8.51
N TYR A 40 -7.26 2.03 -7.99
CA TYR A 40 -6.29 1.50 -7.01
C TYR A 40 -5.28 0.53 -7.60
N SER A 41 -5.43 0.16 -8.87
CA SER A 41 -4.53 -0.80 -9.53
C SER A 41 -3.15 -0.18 -9.74
N GLY A 42 -2.12 -0.75 -9.11
CA GLY A 42 -0.76 -0.29 -9.25
C GLY A 42 -0.11 -0.75 -10.55
N LEU A 43 -0.54 -1.88 -11.10
CA LEU A 43 -0.09 -2.39 -12.41
C LEU A 43 -0.41 -1.44 -13.56
N VAL A 44 -1.62 -0.89 -13.56
CA VAL A 44 -2.16 -0.09 -14.67
C VAL A 44 -1.60 1.33 -14.69
N HIS A 45 -1.48 1.96 -13.52
CA HIS A 45 -1.07 3.35 -13.44
C HIS A 45 0.45 3.51 -13.47
N LYS A 46 0.93 4.54 -14.19
CA LYS A 46 2.34 4.97 -14.17
C LYS A 46 2.79 5.41 -12.77
N LYS A 47 1.85 6.02 -12.03
CA LYS A 47 2.03 6.43 -10.64
C LYS A 47 1.22 5.53 -9.72
N ALA A 48 1.87 4.90 -8.75
CA ALA A 48 1.21 4.04 -7.78
C ALA A 48 1.88 4.18 -6.42
N ILE A 49 1.09 3.97 -5.36
CA ILE A 49 1.52 4.07 -3.97
C ILE A 49 1.12 2.78 -3.27
N GLY A 50 2.11 2.05 -2.76
CA GLY A 50 1.93 0.95 -1.84
C GLY A 50 2.40 1.34 -0.44
N VAL A 51 1.77 0.78 0.57
CA VAL A 51 2.19 0.92 1.97
C VAL A 51 2.20 -0.47 2.59
N LYS A 52 3.38 -0.90 3.05
CA LYS A 52 3.63 -2.24 3.60
C LYS A 52 4.37 -2.16 4.93
N PRO A 53 4.23 -3.16 5.81
CA PRO A 53 5.06 -3.24 7.00
C PRO A 53 6.55 -3.39 6.61
N GLU A 54 7.43 -2.83 7.42
CA GLU A 54 8.87 -3.04 7.29
C GLU A 54 9.24 -4.49 7.66
N LYS A 55 10.24 -5.07 6.98
CA LYS A 55 10.66 -6.46 7.23
C LYS A 55 11.13 -6.69 8.67
N TYR A 56 11.78 -5.70 9.26
CA TYR A 56 12.34 -5.76 10.61
C TYR A 56 11.33 -5.37 11.71
N GLY A 57 10.02 -5.37 11.39
CA GLY A 57 8.92 -5.14 12.35
C GLY A 57 8.79 -3.70 12.87
N LYS A 58 9.81 -2.86 12.72
CA LYS A 58 9.80 -1.46 13.18
C LYS A 58 9.44 -0.52 12.01
N GLY A 59 8.19 -0.09 11.97
CA GLY A 59 7.73 0.96 11.05
C GLY A 59 7.14 0.44 9.73
N VAL A 60 7.10 1.31 8.74
CA VAL A 60 6.36 1.10 7.48
C VAL A 60 7.23 1.46 6.28
N VAL A 61 7.12 0.69 5.21
CA VAL A 61 7.70 0.98 3.90
C VAL A 61 6.64 1.62 3.02
N MET A 62 6.93 2.83 2.53
CA MET A 62 6.19 3.41 1.42
C MET A 62 6.86 2.99 0.12
N ILE A 63 6.08 2.44 -0.80
CA ILE A 63 6.50 1.96 -2.10
C ILE A 63 5.88 2.87 -3.17
N THR A 64 6.68 3.42 -4.06
CA THR A 64 6.20 4.27 -5.15
C THR A 64 6.78 3.86 -6.50
N LYS A 65 6.08 4.19 -7.58
CA LYS A 65 6.60 4.00 -8.94
C LYS A 65 7.39 5.22 -9.43
N ARG A 66 8.51 4.98 -10.09
CA ARG A 66 9.30 6.02 -10.75
C ARG A 66 8.74 6.28 -12.14
N VAL A 67 8.38 7.54 -12.41
CA VAL A 67 7.88 7.95 -13.72
C VAL A 67 8.99 7.79 -14.77
N GLY A 68 8.65 7.24 -15.93
CA GLY A 68 9.59 7.04 -17.05
C GLY A 68 10.35 5.71 -17.04
N TYR A 69 10.23 4.93 -15.96
CA TYR A 69 10.89 3.62 -15.82
C TYR A 69 9.92 2.45 -16.02
N ASP A 70 8.77 2.68 -16.65
CA ASP A 70 7.74 1.65 -16.88
C ASP A 70 8.29 0.43 -17.66
N HIS A 71 9.24 0.66 -18.56
CA HIS A 71 9.93 -0.36 -19.36
C HIS A 71 11.08 -1.08 -18.60
N LYS A 72 11.41 -0.64 -17.38
CA LYS A 72 12.52 -1.15 -16.55
C LYS A 72 12.00 -1.58 -15.18
N PRO A 73 11.32 -2.74 -15.07
CA PRO A 73 10.61 -3.14 -13.85
C PRO A 73 11.53 -3.21 -12.62
N ALA A 74 12.79 -3.62 -12.78
CA ALA A 74 13.78 -3.66 -11.70
C ALA A 74 14.06 -2.28 -11.07
N LYS A 75 14.00 -1.21 -11.87
CA LYS A 75 14.27 0.19 -11.43
C LYS A 75 12.99 1.01 -11.26
N ALA A 76 11.84 0.47 -11.66
CA ALA A 76 10.55 1.16 -11.65
C ALA A 76 10.01 1.39 -10.24
N VAL A 77 10.40 0.57 -9.26
CA VAL A 77 9.83 0.60 -7.90
C VAL A 77 10.84 1.18 -6.92
N VAL A 78 10.46 2.25 -6.24
CA VAL A 78 11.23 2.89 -5.18
C VAL A 78 10.62 2.53 -3.83
N ARG A 79 11.46 2.10 -2.89
CA ARG A 79 11.05 1.80 -1.51
C ARG A 79 11.69 2.82 -0.58
N THR A 80 10.87 3.42 0.27
CA THR A 80 11.33 4.36 1.30
C THR A 80 10.91 3.86 2.67
N ASN A 81 11.89 3.58 3.51
CA ASN A 81 11.66 3.03 4.85
C ASN A 81 11.34 4.18 5.84
N LEU A 82 10.28 4.00 6.62
CA LEU A 82 9.78 4.99 7.60
C LEU A 82 9.80 4.38 9.00
N VAL A 83 10.99 4.38 9.60
CA VAL A 83 11.26 3.74 10.92
C VAL A 83 11.28 4.78 12.06
N ARG A 84 11.48 6.06 11.75
CA ARG A 84 11.76 7.15 12.72
C ARG A 84 10.55 7.62 13.57
N GLY A 85 9.50 6.81 13.71
CA GLY A 85 8.32 7.09 14.54
C GLY A 85 7.05 7.46 13.77
N ARG A 86 5.88 7.28 14.41
CA ARG A 86 4.56 7.29 13.76
C ARG A 86 4.17 8.65 13.16
N ARG A 87 4.25 9.72 13.95
CA ARG A 87 3.90 11.09 13.50
C ARG A 87 4.79 11.52 12.33
N ARG A 88 6.10 11.26 12.43
CA ARG A 88 7.07 11.57 11.38
C ARG A 88 6.81 10.75 10.10
N ALA A 89 6.47 9.46 10.23
CA ALA A 89 6.12 8.61 9.11
C ALA A 89 4.88 9.13 8.36
N LEU A 90 3.79 9.41 9.08
CA LEU A 90 2.56 9.94 8.49
C LEU A 90 2.78 11.31 7.84
N GLN A 91 3.52 12.20 8.49
CA GLN A 91 3.86 13.51 7.91
C GLN A 91 4.69 13.37 6.64
N LYS A 92 5.66 12.45 6.60
CA LYS A 92 6.50 12.21 5.43
C LYS A 92 5.68 11.65 4.26
N ILE A 93 4.76 10.72 4.51
CA ILE A 93 3.82 10.22 3.49
C ILE A 93 2.95 11.36 2.96
N ARG A 94 2.34 12.15 3.85
CA ARG A 94 1.51 13.31 3.45
C ARG A 94 2.30 14.29 2.60
N ASN A 95 3.51 14.66 3.03
CA ASN A 95 4.36 15.61 2.32
C ASN A 95 4.76 15.07 0.96
N HIS A 96 5.13 13.79 0.87
CA HIS A 96 5.47 13.17 -0.41
C HIS A 96 4.30 13.25 -1.40
N ILE A 97 3.07 12.95 -0.96
CA ILE A 97 1.90 12.96 -1.85
C ILE A 97 1.49 14.39 -2.23
N CYS A 98 1.41 15.30 -1.25
CA CYS A 98 0.88 16.65 -1.46
C CYS A 98 1.88 17.59 -2.13
N ARG A 99 3.13 17.61 -1.66
CA ARG A 99 4.16 18.54 -2.15
C ARG A 99 4.65 18.14 -3.54
N GLN A 100 4.86 16.85 -3.77
CA GLN A 100 5.28 16.34 -5.09
C GLN A 100 4.13 16.20 -6.09
N LYS A 101 2.90 16.62 -5.71
CA LYS A 101 1.68 16.50 -6.54
C LYS A 101 1.54 15.12 -7.20
N TYR A 102 1.88 14.05 -6.45
CA TYR A 102 2.06 12.73 -7.05
C TYR A 102 0.72 12.06 -7.39
N ARG A 103 -0.09 11.74 -6.37
CA ARG A 103 -1.46 11.18 -6.45
C ARG A 103 -2.29 11.62 -5.23
N ARG A 104 -2.80 12.86 -5.28
CA ARG A 104 -3.45 13.54 -4.14
C ARG A 104 -4.73 12.85 -3.69
N GLU A 105 -5.45 12.20 -4.61
CA GLU A 105 -6.66 11.43 -4.35
C GLU A 105 -6.41 10.23 -3.42
N LEU A 106 -5.22 9.63 -3.48
CA LEU A 106 -4.85 8.50 -2.63
C LEU A 106 -4.30 8.92 -1.27
N LYS A 107 -4.17 10.22 -0.98
CA LYS A 107 -3.57 10.76 0.25
C LYS A 107 -4.20 10.13 1.50
N MET A 108 -5.52 10.20 1.62
CA MET A 108 -6.21 9.72 2.82
C MET A 108 -6.14 8.20 2.95
N LEU A 109 -6.19 7.47 1.84
CA LEU A 109 -6.04 6.01 1.83
C LEU A 109 -4.65 5.58 2.28
N ALA A 110 -3.59 6.25 1.79
CA ALA A 110 -2.22 5.97 2.18
C ALA A 110 -1.99 6.24 3.67
N LEU A 111 -2.51 7.37 4.19
CA LEU A 111 -2.41 7.71 5.61
C LEU A 111 -3.17 6.73 6.51
N ARG A 112 -4.39 6.34 6.13
CA ARG A 112 -5.19 5.36 6.87
C ARG A 112 -4.49 4.00 6.92
N ARG A 113 -3.98 3.52 5.79
CA ARG A 113 -3.26 2.24 5.72
C ARG A 113 -1.97 2.27 6.55
N ALA A 114 -1.20 3.35 6.47
CA ALA A 114 0.00 3.53 7.27
C ALA A 114 -0.32 3.57 8.77
N SER A 115 -1.37 4.28 9.17
CA SER A 115 -1.83 4.35 10.56
C SER A 115 -2.22 2.97 11.09
N ALA A 116 -3.05 2.23 10.34
CA ALA A 116 -3.46 0.87 10.71
C ALA A 116 -2.26 -0.07 10.88
N LEU A 117 -1.29 -0.03 9.96
CA LEU A 117 -0.08 -0.84 10.09
C LEU A 117 0.75 -0.45 11.33
N LEU A 118 0.93 0.85 11.58
CA LEU A 118 1.68 1.33 12.75
C LEU A 118 0.99 1.00 14.08
N LEU A 119 -0.34 0.86 14.09
CA LEU A 119 -1.10 0.38 15.23
C LEU A 119 -0.93 -1.12 15.43
N ASN A 120 -1.05 -1.92 14.37
CA ASN A 120 -0.87 -3.37 14.43
C ASN A 120 0.55 -3.80 14.81
N LEU A 121 1.55 -2.97 14.53
CA LEU A 121 2.95 -3.22 14.92
C LEU A 121 3.25 -2.86 16.39
N LYS A 122 2.28 -2.34 17.15
CA LYS A 122 2.45 -2.22 18.60
C LYS A 122 2.50 -3.62 19.21
N PRO A 123 3.40 -3.89 20.17
CA PRO A 123 3.27 -5.07 21.02
C PRO A 123 1.90 -5.00 21.71
N THR A 124 1.03 -5.98 21.45
CA THR A 124 -0.15 -6.18 22.28
C THR A 124 0.33 -6.64 23.65
N ALA A 125 -0.18 -6.01 24.72
CA ALA A 125 0.03 -6.54 26.06
C ALA A 125 -0.47 -8.00 26.08
N PRO A 126 0.27 -8.94 26.71
CA PRO A 126 -0.20 -10.31 26.82
C PRO A 126 -1.59 -10.32 27.47
N PRO A 127 -2.52 -11.18 27.02
CA PRO A 127 -3.83 -11.29 27.65
C PRO A 127 -3.63 -11.58 29.15
N ALA A 128 -4.37 -10.89 30.00
CA ALA A 128 -4.30 -11.08 31.45
C ALA A 128 -4.45 -12.58 31.77
N ALA A 129 -3.54 -13.10 32.60
CA ALA A 129 -3.56 -14.50 32.99
C ALA A 129 -4.94 -14.84 33.57
N LYS A 130 -5.61 -15.85 33.01
CA LYS A 130 -6.88 -16.33 33.54
C LYS A 130 -6.67 -16.72 35.01
N PRO A 131 -7.56 -16.33 35.94
CA PRO A 131 -7.43 -16.72 37.33
C PRO A 131 -7.39 -18.25 37.41
N LYS A 132 -6.39 -18.78 38.12
CA LYS A 132 -6.33 -20.22 38.42
C LYS A 132 -7.60 -20.55 39.21
N LYS A 133 -8.43 -21.44 38.68
CA LYS A 133 -9.54 -22.01 39.45
C LYS A 133 -8.94 -22.72 40.67
N ALA A 134 -9.39 -22.33 41.86
CA ALA A 134 -9.11 -23.02 43.11
C ALA A 134 -9.82 -24.38 43.13
#